data_AF-A0A6G7GPU9-F1
#
_entry.id   AF-A0A6G7GPU9-F1
#
_cell.length_a   1.000
_cell.length_b   1.000
_cell.length_c   1.000
_cell.angle_alpha   90.00
_cell.angle_beta   90.00
_cell.angle_gamma   90.00
#
_symmetry.space_group_name_H-M   'P 1'
#
loop_
_entity.id
_entity.type
_entity.pdbx_description
1 polymer ?
#
loop_
_entity_poly.entity_id
_entity_poly.type
_entity_poly.pdbx_seq_one_letter_code
_entity_poly.pdbx_strand_id
1 'polypeptide(L)'
;MIIGANDYSPENFKFHKGGDKKTMARVKPKNSIKTKEAAIAAMARLNQIDTQLAGWDMDEAEDIALVREEHHITQKKAGRIGYEAEKALLLKELEAWAEEASATWPKRTMDTPFGKLGYRKTTPAVKVIKRIVKSFADAVDLAMLHFPQFVRKVFEIDKEAILAADREGEIASEELARCGLMVDQKDEFWVETTASKDLDEAAKKLKCA
;
A
#
# COMPACT_ATOMS: atom_id res chain seq x y z
N MET A 1 37.73 -2.28 37.49
CA MET A 1 36.47 -1.76 38.05
C MET A 1 35.38 -2.16 37.07
N ILE A 2 34.72 -3.28 37.35
CA ILE A 2 33.68 -3.86 36.50
C ILE A 2 32.36 -3.28 37.00
N ILE A 3 31.63 -2.54 36.17
CA ILE A 3 30.25 -2.14 36.44
C ILE A 3 29.41 -2.76 35.35
N GLY A 4 28.44 -3.57 35.80
CA GLY A 4 27.84 -4.66 35.05
C GLY A 4 26.78 -4.25 34.03
N ALA A 5 26.63 -5.15 33.07
CA ALA A 5 25.44 -5.30 32.25
C ALA A 5 24.27 -5.76 33.13
N ASN A 6 23.37 -4.84 33.49
CA ASN A 6 21.97 -5.14 33.80
C ASN A 6 21.27 -3.80 33.99
N ASP A 7 20.33 -3.46 33.10
CA ASP A 7 19.24 -2.50 33.36
C ASP A 7 18.25 -2.37 32.17
N TYR A 8 18.41 -3.20 31.12
CA TYR A 8 17.31 -3.46 30.17
C TYR A 8 16.46 -4.62 30.69
N SER A 9 15.69 -4.37 31.74
CA SER A 9 14.61 -5.28 32.12
C SER A 9 13.33 -4.91 31.33
N PRO A 10 12.67 -5.86 30.63
CA PRO A 10 11.44 -5.61 29.85
C PRO A 10 10.24 -5.10 30.67
N GLU A 11 10.39 -5.02 31.99
CA GLU A 11 9.32 -4.80 32.97
C GLU A 11 9.13 -3.32 33.34
N ASN A 12 9.95 -2.42 32.77
CA ASN A 12 9.77 -0.96 32.91
C ASN A 12 8.97 -0.31 31.77
N PHE A 13 8.52 -1.08 30.77
CA PHE A 13 7.45 -0.63 29.87
C PHE A 13 6.11 -0.71 30.59
N LYS A 14 5.86 0.26 31.47
CA LYS A 14 4.51 0.52 31.98
C LYS A 14 3.66 1.01 30.81
N PHE A 15 2.96 0.09 30.15
CA PHE A 15 1.69 0.42 29.52
C PHE A 15 0.92 1.25 30.55
N HIS A 16 0.55 2.48 30.20
CA HIS A 16 -0.44 3.24 30.97
C HIS A 16 -1.75 2.44 30.94
N LYS A 17 -1.90 1.53 31.91
CA LYS A 17 -3.15 0.85 32.18
C LYS A 17 -4.05 1.86 32.90
N GLY A 18 -5.10 2.28 32.20
CA GLY A 18 -6.32 2.77 32.84
C GLY A 18 -6.39 4.27 33.02
N GLY A 19 -6.63 5.00 31.92
CA GLY A 19 -7.73 5.95 31.98
C GLY A 19 -9.02 5.15 31.97
N ASP A 20 -9.94 5.42 32.90
CA ASP A 20 -11.23 4.74 33.02
C ASP A 20 -11.87 4.52 31.64
N LYS A 21 -11.75 3.30 31.11
CA LYS A 21 -12.56 2.86 29.98
C LYS A 21 -13.97 2.74 30.53
N LYS A 22 -14.71 3.85 30.54
CA LYS A 22 -16.16 3.80 30.43
C LYS A 22 -16.42 3.07 29.12
N THR A 23 -16.53 1.74 29.22
CA THR A 23 -17.11 0.91 28.18
C THR A 23 -18.47 1.51 27.93
N MET A 24 -18.59 2.31 26.88
CA MET A 24 -19.88 2.74 26.36
C MET A 24 -20.60 1.45 26.03
N ALA A 25 -21.51 1.04 26.90
CA ALA A 25 -22.33 -0.13 26.70
C ALA A 25 -22.85 -0.05 25.27
N ARG A 26 -22.72 -1.13 24.49
CA ARG A 26 -23.21 -1.18 23.10
C ARG A 26 -24.71 -0.88 23.17
N VAL A 27 -25.08 0.38 22.99
CA VAL A 27 -26.45 0.83 23.08
C VAL A 27 -27.12 0.23 21.87
N LYS A 28 -27.82 -0.90 22.06
CA LYS A 28 -28.80 -1.36 21.07
C LYS A 28 -29.70 -0.15 20.81
N PRO A 29 -29.80 0.37 19.57
CA PRO A 29 -30.63 1.53 19.31
C PRO A 29 -32.07 1.19 19.67
N LYS A 30 -32.48 1.58 20.88
CA LYS A 30 -33.87 1.65 21.29
C LYS A 30 -34.36 2.95 20.69
N ASN A 31 -34.86 2.90 19.46
CA ASN A 31 -35.88 3.80 18.90
C ASN A 31 -35.85 3.72 17.38
N SER A 32 -36.95 3.29 16.78
CA SER A 32 -37.27 3.66 15.40
C SER A 32 -37.29 5.18 15.30
N ILE A 33 -36.48 5.77 14.42
CA ILE A 33 -36.57 7.20 14.11
C ILE A 33 -37.89 7.42 13.38
N LYS A 34 -38.83 8.17 13.99
CA LYS A 34 -40.17 8.42 13.44
C LYS A 34 -40.45 9.88 13.11
N THR A 35 -39.60 10.81 13.55
CA THR A 35 -39.79 12.25 13.36
C THR A 35 -38.52 12.89 12.79
N LYS A 36 -38.69 14.05 12.16
CA LYS A 36 -37.58 14.83 11.62
C LYS A 36 -36.60 15.25 12.71
N GLU A 37 -37.10 15.61 13.88
CA GLU A 37 -36.30 16.02 15.04
C GLU A 37 -35.46 14.85 15.56
N ALA A 38 -36.02 13.64 15.58
CA ALA A 38 -35.28 12.43 15.94
C ALA A 38 -34.20 12.09 14.91
N ALA A 39 -34.45 12.33 13.61
CA ALA A 39 -33.46 12.17 12.55
C ALA A 39 -32.32 13.18 12.67
N ILE A 40 -32.63 14.45 12.97
CA ILE A 40 -31.62 15.50 13.22
C ILE A 40 -30.77 15.14 14.45
N ALA A 41 -31.38 14.67 15.53
CA ALA A 41 -30.64 14.23 16.71
C ALA A 41 -29.74 13.02 16.42
N ALA A 42 -30.22 12.06 15.62
CA ALA A 42 -29.42 10.92 15.19
C ALA A 42 -28.23 11.35 14.30
N MET A 43 -28.45 12.27 13.36
CA MET A 43 -27.40 12.86 12.51
C MET A 43 -26.35 13.61 13.33
N ALA A 44 -26.77 14.40 14.32
CA ALA A 44 -25.85 15.08 15.23
C ALA A 44 -25.01 14.06 16.03
N ARG A 45 -25.62 12.97 16.48
CA ARG A 45 -24.90 11.91 17.19
C ARG A 45 -23.94 11.15 16.27
N LEU A 46 -24.33 10.89 15.03
CA LEU A 46 -23.48 10.24 14.03
C LEU A 46 -22.23 11.10 13.75
N ASN A 47 -22.41 12.40 13.53
CA ASN A 47 -21.30 13.34 13.31
C ASN A 47 -20.31 13.36 14.50
N GLN A 48 -20.82 13.34 15.74
CA GLN A 48 -19.98 13.23 16.94
C GLN A 48 -19.18 11.91 16.97
N ILE A 49 -19.78 10.80 16.54
CA ILE A 49 -19.10 9.51 16.48
C ILE A 49 -18.00 9.56 15.42
N ASP A 50 -18.30 10.07 14.22
CA ASP A 50 -17.32 10.19 13.13
C ASP A 50 -16.12 11.04 13.55
N THR A 51 -16.36 12.16 14.23
CA THR A 51 -15.28 13.00 14.78
C THR A 51 -14.42 12.24 15.80
N GLN A 52 -15.04 11.43 16.65
CA GLN A 52 -14.31 10.64 17.65
C GLN A 52 -13.47 9.53 17.02
N LEU A 53 -14.02 8.82 16.03
CA LEU A 53 -13.30 7.78 15.29
C LEU A 53 -12.09 8.37 14.56
N ALA A 54 -12.29 9.49 13.86
CA ALA A 54 -11.20 10.17 13.19
C ALA A 54 -10.10 10.66 14.14
N GLY A 55 -10.47 11.13 15.33
CA GLY A 55 -9.50 11.46 16.38
C GLY A 55 -8.65 10.26 16.78
N TRP A 56 -9.27 9.10 17.00
CA TRP A 56 -8.55 7.87 17.32
C TRP A 56 -7.62 7.40 16.19
N ASP A 57 -8.07 7.49 14.94
CA ASP A 57 -7.24 7.14 13.78
C ASP A 57 -6.02 8.08 13.66
N MET A 58 -6.18 9.37 13.99
CA MET A 58 -5.08 10.35 14.02
C MET A 58 -4.09 10.08 15.16
N ASP A 59 -4.59 9.78 16.37
CA ASP A 59 -3.77 9.42 17.52
C ASP A 59 -2.94 8.14 17.21
N GLU A 60 -3.56 7.12 16.59
CA GLU A 60 -2.86 5.90 16.16
C GLU A 60 -1.77 6.21 15.12
N ALA A 61 -2.06 7.08 14.16
CA ALA A 61 -1.08 7.47 13.15
C ALA A 61 0.12 8.21 13.78
N GLU A 62 -0.11 9.07 14.78
CA GLU A 62 0.94 9.76 15.54
C GLU A 62 1.80 8.77 16.34
N ASP A 63 1.18 7.84 17.07
CA ASP A 63 1.89 6.80 17.82
C ASP A 63 2.78 5.95 16.92
N ILE A 64 2.27 5.54 15.74
CA ILE A 64 3.06 4.79 14.75
C ILE A 64 4.25 5.62 14.26
N ALA A 65 4.06 6.92 14.03
CA ALA A 65 5.13 7.80 13.58
C ALA A 65 6.22 7.96 14.65
N LEU A 66 5.84 8.15 15.91
CA LEU A 66 6.76 8.26 17.04
C LEU A 66 7.60 6.99 17.20
N VAL A 67 6.95 5.82 17.22
CA VAL A 67 7.65 4.53 17.34
C VAL A 67 8.61 4.30 16.18
N ARG A 68 8.23 4.67 14.94
CA ARG A 68 9.12 4.59 13.78
C ARG A 68 10.35 5.47 13.93
N GLU A 69 10.19 6.69 14.42
CA GLU A 69 11.30 7.62 14.63
C GLU A 69 12.22 7.14 15.77
N GLU A 70 11.66 6.68 16.89
CA GLU A 70 12.44 6.10 17.99
C GLU A 70 13.29 4.90 17.54
N HIS A 71 12.70 4.00 16.76
CA HIS A 71 13.44 2.88 16.17
C HIS A 71 14.53 3.35 15.20
N HIS A 72 14.23 4.34 14.36
CA HIS A 72 15.20 4.91 13.44
C HIS A 72 16.39 5.53 14.18
N ILE A 73 16.15 6.33 15.23
CA ILE A 73 17.18 6.92 16.10
C ILE A 73 17.99 5.82 16.80
N THR A 74 17.31 4.83 17.38
CA THR A 74 17.96 3.73 18.10
C THR A 74 18.88 2.93 17.19
N GLN A 75 18.43 2.59 15.99
CA GLN A 75 19.23 1.88 15.00
C GLN A 75 20.41 2.73 14.51
N LYS A 76 20.21 4.03 14.31
CA LYS A 76 21.29 4.96 13.96
C LYS A 76 22.36 5.02 15.05
N LYS A 77 21.96 5.13 16.33
CA LYS A 77 22.89 5.09 17.48
C LYS A 77 23.61 3.75 17.61
N ALA A 78 22.92 2.64 17.32
CA ALA A 78 23.52 1.31 17.28
C ALA A 78 24.46 1.10 16.07
N GLY A 79 24.67 2.11 15.22
CA GLY A 79 25.61 2.06 14.11
C GLY A 79 25.09 1.31 12.88
N ARG A 80 23.77 1.11 12.73
CA ARG A 80 23.16 0.37 11.61
C ARG A 80 23.67 0.85 10.23
N ILE A 81 23.76 2.16 10.04
CA ILE A 81 24.26 2.76 8.79
C ILE A 81 25.72 2.33 8.52
N GLY A 82 26.55 2.25 9.56
CA GLY A 82 27.93 1.79 9.46
C GLY A 82 28.01 0.32 9.04
N TYR A 83 27.23 -0.55 9.68
CA TYR A 83 27.16 -1.97 9.31
C TYR A 83 26.59 -2.20 7.90
N GLU A 84 25.60 -1.40 7.46
CA GLU A 84 25.06 -1.47 6.10
C GLU A 84 26.12 -1.04 5.07
N ALA A 85 26.92 -0.01 5.37
CA ALA A 85 28.02 0.43 4.54
C ALA A 85 29.15 -0.61 4.48
N GLU A 86 29.58 -1.14 5.63
CA GLU A 86 30.60 -2.20 5.72
C GLU A 86 30.16 -3.45 4.95
N LYS A 87 28.91 -3.90 5.15
CA LYS A 87 28.33 -5.02 4.39
C LYS A 87 28.38 -4.78 2.88
N ALA A 88 28.04 -3.57 2.44
CA ALA A 88 28.08 -3.22 1.02
C ALA A 88 29.51 -3.23 0.46
N LEU A 89 30.50 -2.79 1.23
CA LEU A 89 31.92 -2.86 0.86
C LEU A 89 32.39 -4.32 0.77
N LEU A 90 32.13 -5.13 1.79
CA LEU A 90 32.50 -6.55 1.80
C LEU A 90 31.87 -7.31 0.63
N LEU A 91 30.60 -7.02 0.27
CA LEU A 91 29.96 -7.63 -0.90
C LEU A 91 30.68 -7.25 -2.21
N LYS A 92 31.11 -6.00 -2.36
CA LYS A 92 31.88 -5.56 -3.54
C LYS A 92 33.26 -6.19 -3.61
N GLU A 93 33.96 -6.30 -2.48
CA GLU A 93 35.27 -6.96 -2.40
C GLU A 93 35.17 -8.45 -2.75
N LEU A 94 34.16 -9.13 -2.22
CA LEU A 94 33.87 -10.53 -2.57
C LEU A 94 33.51 -10.70 -4.05
N GLU A 95 32.75 -9.76 -4.63
CA GLU A 95 32.41 -9.78 -6.05
C GLU A 95 33.65 -9.56 -6.94
N ALA A 96 34.51 -8.60 -6.62
CA ALA A 96 35.75 -8.32 -7.35
C ALA A 96 36.71 -9.53 -7.29
N TRP A 97 36.90 -10.11 -6.10
CA TRP A 97 37.69 -11.33 -5.95
C TRP A 97 37.09 -12.50 -6.74
N ALA A 98 35.77 -12.68 -6.69
CA ALA A 98 35.08 -13.73 -7.43
C ALA A 98 35.19 -13.56 -8.95
N GLU A 99 35.25 -12.33 -9.46
CA GLU A 99 35.40 -12.06 -10.89
C GLU A 99 36.72 -12.64 -11.43
N GLU A 100 37.80 -12.49 -10.67
CA GLU A 100 39.12 -13.03 -11.02
C GLU A 100 39.24 -14.53 -10.72
N ALA A 101 38.74 -14.96 -9.55
CA ALA A 101 38.96 -16.31 -9.06
C ALA A 101 37.99 -17.34 -9.64
N SER A 102 36.77 -16.95 -10.03
CA SER A 102 35.70 -17.91 -10.34
C SER A 102 35.94 -18.82 -11.52
N ALA A 103 36.81 -18.43 -12.46
CA ALA A 103 37.24 -19.28 -13.57
C ALA A 103 37.99 -20.54 -13.09
N THR A 104 38.60 -20.49 -11.90
CA THR A 104 39.35 -21.61 -11.31
C THR A 104 38.49 -22.53 -10.44
N TRP A 105 37.24 -22.14 -10.15
CA TRP A 105 36.38 -22.92 -9.27
C TRP A 105 35.81 -24.14 -10.01
N PRO A 106 35.76 -25.33 -9.36
CA PRO A 106 35.21 -26.54 -9.98
C PRO A 106 33.71 -26.45 -10.27
N LYS A 107 33.00 -25.54 -9.57
CA LYS A 107 31.58 -25.23 -9.77
C LYS A 107 31.42 -23.71 -9.80
N ARG A 108 30.36 -23.20 -10.46
CA ARG A 108 29.99 -21.77 -10.44
C ARG A 108 29.64 -21.22 -9.05
N THR A 109 29.61 -22.07 -8.03
CA THR A 109 29.29 -21.75 -6.64
C THR A 109 30.37 -22.35 -5.74
N MET A 110 30.80 -21.56 -4.76
CA MET A 110 31.72 -21.94 -3.70
C MET A 110 30.96 -22.01 -2.37
N ASP A 111 31.20 -23.09 -1.63
CA ASP A 111 30.67 -23.28 -0.27
C ASP A 111 31.67 -22.73 0.77
N THR A 112 31.17 -22.06 1.80
CA THR A 112 31.93 -21.59 2.97
C THR A 112 31.23 -22.04 4.25
N PRO A 113 31.89 -21.99 5.44
CA PRO A 113 31.22 -22.28 6.71
C PRO A 113 30.04 -21.36 7.03
N PHE A 114 29.93 -20.20 6.37
CA PHE A 114 28.92 -19.17 6.65
C PHE A 114 27.90 -19.00 5.51
N GLY A 115 27.99 -19.79 4.45
CA GLY A 115 27.05 -19.71 3.33
C GLY A 115 27.68 -20.13 2.01
N LYS A 116 27.14 -19.58 0.92
CA LYS A 116 27.60 -19.85 -0.44
C LYS A 116 27.71 -18.57 -1.22
N LEU A 117 28.69 -18.49 -2.11
CA LEU A 117 28.82 -17.40 -3.07
C LEU A 117 29.09 -17.95 -4.47
N GLY A 118 28.76 -17.15 -5.48
CA GLY A 118 29.06 -17.47 -6.86
C GLY A 118 27.96 -17.01 -7.82
N TYR A 119 28.12 -17.40 -9.08
CA TYR A 119 27.31 -16.86 -10.16
C TYR A 119 26.17 -17.81 -10.54
N ARG A 120 24.96 -17.28 -10.56
CA ARG A 120 23.77 -17.98 -11.09
C ARG A 120 23.39 -17.43 -12.46
N LYS A 121 22.79 -18.28 -13.31
CA LYS A 121 22.13 -17.82 -14.53
C LYS A 121 20.74 -17.34 -14.13
N THR A 122 20.47 -16.04 -14.24
CA THR A 122 19.12 -15.51 -14.05
C THR A 122 18.22 -15.90 -15.22
N THR A 123 16.91 -15.86 -15.01
CA THR A 123 15.94 -16.00 -16.10
C THR A 123 16.21 -14.91 -17.14
N PRO A 124 16.28 -15.25 -18.45
CA PRO A 124 16.41 -14.26 -19.50
C PRO A 124 15.32 -13.19 -19.38
N ALA A 125 15.70 -11.92 -19.52
CA ALA A 125 14.79 -10.78 -19.43
C ALA A 125 14.74 -10.05 -20.77
N VAL A 126 13.54 -9.71 -21.22
CA VAL A 126 13.34 -8.82 -22.36
C VAL A 126 13.60 -7.38 -21.90
N LYS A 127 14.50 -6.69 -22.58
CA LYS A 127 14.85 -5.30 -22.30
C LYS A 127 14.78 -4.49 -23.57
N VAL A 128 14.46 -3.20 -23.43
CA VAL A 128 14.51 -2.26 -24.54
C VAL A 128 15.95 -1.92 -24.92
N ILE A 129 16.21 -1.81 -26.22
CA ILE A 129 17.47 -1.25 -26.73
C ILE A 129 17.29 0.27 -26.79
N LYS A 130 17.83 0.98 -25.80
CA LYS A 130 17.62 2.44 -25.60
C LYS A 130 17.99 3.34 -26.80
N ARG A 131 18.84 2.86 -27.70
CA ARG A 131 19.22 3.58 -28.93
C ARG A 131 18.14 3.50 -30.03
N ILE A 132 17.23 2.52 -29.96
CA ILE A 132 16.15 2.31 -30.93
C ILE A 132 14.84 2.91 -30.39
N VAL A 133 14.51 2.62 -29.12
CA VAL A 133 13.28 3.06 -28.46
C VAL A 133 13.59 3.60 -27.07
N LYS A 134 12.81 4.59 -26.60
CA LYS A 134 13.02 5.21 -25.28
C LYS A 134 12.24 4.48 -24.19
N SER A 135 11.08 3.93 -24.54
CA SER A 135 10.18 3.26 -23.62
C SER A 135 9.81 1.85 -24.10
N PHE A 136 9.27 1.04 -23.19
CA PHE A 136 8.71 -0.28 -23.54
C PHE A 136 7.42 -0.12 -24.35
N ALA A 137 6.68 0.99 -24.18
CA ALA A 137 5.49 1.28 -24.98
C ALA A 137 5.84 1.48 -26.46
N ASP A 138 6.88 2.28 -26.77
CA ASP A 138 7.36 2.44 -28.15
C ASP A 138 7.80 1.08 -28.76
N ALA A 139 8.34 0.20 -27.92
CA ALA A 139 8.72 -1.15 -28.33
C ALA A 139 7.49 -2.02 -28.67
N VAL A 140 6.36 -1.81 -27.98
CA VAL A 140 5.10 -2.51 -28.26
C VAL A 140 4.54 -2.11 -29.63
N ASP A 141 4.62 -0.83 -30.00
CA ASP A 141 4.13 -0.37 -31.32
C ASP A 141 4.93 -0.99 -32.47
N LEU A 142 6.26 -1.01 -32.34
CA LEU A 142 7.13 -1.68 -33.31
C LEU A 142 6.92 -3.21 -33.30
N ALA A 143 6.71 -3.80 -32.12
CA ALA A 143 6.39 -5.21 -31.98
C ALA A 143 5.07 -5.57 -32.66
N MET A 144 4.06 -4.71 -32.58
CA MET A 144 2.78 -4.90 -33.25
C MET A 144 2.94 -4.95 -34.77
N LEU A 145 3.86 -4.16 -35.33
CA LEU A 145 4.15 -4.14 -36.77
C LEU A 145 4.94 -5.37 -37.24
N HIS A 146 5.95 -5.79 -36.48
CA HIS A 146 6.92 -6.80 -36.93
C HIS A 146 6.67 -8.21 -36.39
N PHE A 147 6.08 -8.33 -35.19
CA PHE A 147 5.85 -9.60 -34.51
C PHE A 147 4.62 -9.55 -33.57
N PRO A 148 3.42 -9.31 -34.12
CA PRO A 148 2.19 -9.10 -33.34
C PRO A 148 1.82 -10.29 -32.44
N GLN A 149 2.30 -11.50 -32.73
CA GLN A 149 2.05 -12.71 -31.92
C GLN A 149 2.65 -12.63 -30.50
N PHE A 150 3.66 -11.77 -30.29
CA PHE A 150 4.25 -11.55 -28.95
C PHE A 150 3.66 -10.33 -28.24
N VAL A 151 2.69 -9.64 -28.86
CA VAL A 151 1.97 -8.54 -28.23
C VAL A 151 0.65 -9.05 -27.67
N ARG A 152 0.51 -8.98 -26.35
CA ARG A 152 -0.75 -9.32 -25.68
C ARG A 152 -1.73 -8.17 -25.83
N LYS A 153 -2.94 -8.46 -26.31
CA LYS A 153 -4.09 -7.55 -26.25
C LYS A 153 -4.95 -7.88 -25.04
N VAL A 154 -5.35 -6.87 -24.30
CA VAL A 154 -6.33 -6.98 -23.20
C VAL A 154 -7.55 -6.19 -23.64
N PHE A 155 -8.71 -6.84 -23.68
CA PHE A 155 -9.98 -6.21 -24.01
C PHE A 155 -10.77 -6.07 -22.71
N GLU A 156 -11.23 -4.85 -22.43
CA GLU A 156 -12.06 -4.52 -21.29
C GLU A 156 -13.33 -3.83 -21.77
N ILE A 157 -14.44 -4.03 -21.05
CA ILE A 157 -15.70 -3.36 -21.35
C ILE A 157 -15.58 -1.91 -20.87
N ASP A 158 -15.78 -0.97 -21.80
CA ASP A 158 -15.88 0.45 -21.47
C ASP A 158 -17.25 0.76 -20.88
N LYS A 159 -17.34 0.71 -19.54
CA LYS A 159 -18.58 0.96 -18.81
C LYS A 159 -19.03 2.42 -18.95
N GLU A 160 -18.10 3.36 -19.01
CA GLU A 160 -18.42 4.79 -19.09
C GLU A 160 -19.04 5.14 -20.44
N ALA A 161 -18.49 4.58 -21.54
CA ALA A 161 -19.07 4.73 -22.87
C ALA A 161 -20.48 4.11 -22.95
N ILE A 162 -20.68 2.92 -22.37
CA ILE A 162 -22.00 2.29 -22.30
C ILE A 162 -22.99 3.17 -21.52
N LEU A 163 -22.59 3.69 -20.35
CA LEU A 163 -23.45 4.55 -19.54
C LEU A 163 -23.75 5.90 -20.21
N ALA A 164 -22.83 6.42 -21.03
CA ALA A 164 -23.07 7.63 -21.82
C ALA A 164 -24.09 7.36 -22.95
N ALA A 165 -23.89 6.27 -23.70
CA ALA A 165 -24.82 5.85 -24.76
C ALA A 165 -26.22 5.53 -24.21
N ASP A 166 -26.31 4.88 -23.05
CA ASP A 166 -27.59 4.59 -22.38
C ASP A 166 -28.32 5.88 -21.97
N ARG A 167 -27.61 6.87 -21.43
CA ARG A 167 -28.15 8.20 -21.09
C ARG A 167 -28.67 8.97 -22.31
N GLU A 168 -28.03 8.79 -23.46
CA GLU A 168 -28.39 9.44 -24.72
C GLU A 168 -29.42 8.64 -25.53
N GLY A 169 -29.77 7.43 -25.09
CA GLY A 169 -30.69 6.52 -25.79
C GLY A 169 -30.11 5.92 -27.07
N GLU A 170 -28.78 5.93 -27.21
CA GLU A 170 -28.05 5.43 -28.38
C GLU A 170 -27.89 3.90 -28.38
N ILE A 171 -28.11 3.25 -27.25
CA ILE A 171 -28.05 1.79 -27.10
C ILE A 171 -29.35 1.27 -26.50
N ALA A 172 -29.92 0.24 -27.12
CA ALA A 172 -31.14 -0.37 -26.61
C ALA A 172 -30.82 -1.39 -25.50
N SER A 173 -31.69 -1.49 -24.50
CA SER A 173 -31.54 -2.45 -23.39
C SER A 173 -31.42 -3.90 -23.89
N GLU A 174 -32.12 -4.23 -24.98
CA GLU A 174 -32.05 -5.54 -25.63
C GLU A 174 -30.66 -5.84 -26.22
N GLU A 175 -29.94 -4.81 -26.69
CA GLU A 175 -28.59 -4.96 -27.23
C GLU A 175 -27.57 -5.22 -26.12
N LEU A 176 -27.72 -4.55 -24.97
CA LEU A 176 -26.94 -4.85 -23.76
C LEU A 176 -27.22 -6.27 -23.26
N ALA A 177 -28.49 -6.68 -23.22
CA ALA A 177 -28.89 -8.00 -22.76
C ALA A 177 -28.31 -9.13 -23.63
N ARG A 178 -28.20 -8.92 -24.96
CA ARG A 178 -27.53 -9.87 -25.88
C ARG A 178 -26.06 -10.08 -25.53
N CYS A 179 -25.42 -9.08 -24.90
CA CYS A 179 -24.04 -9.13 -24.42
C CYS A 179 -23.93 -9.58 -22.95
N GLY A 180 -25.03 -9.95 -22.29
CA GLY A 180 -25.05 -10.30 -20.87
C GLY A 180 -24.88 -9.10 -19.92
N LEU A 181 -25.23 -7.90 -20.39
CA LEU A 181 -25.11 -6.64 -19.64
C LEU A 181 -26.49 -6.07 -19.35
N MET A 182 -26.57 -5.27 -18.29
CA MET A 182 -27.72 -4.40 -18.00
C MET A 182 -27.23 -3.16 -17.27
N VAL A 183 -27.89 -2.02 -17.51
CA VAL A 183 -27.76 -0.84 -16.65
C VAL A 183 -28.77 -1.02 -15.51
N ASP A 184 -28.27 -1.20 -14.30
CA ASP A 184 -29.07 -1.33 -13.08
C ASP A 184 -28.85 -0.08 -12.24
N GLN A 185 -29.84 0.82 -12.24
CA GLN A 185 -29.83 2.01 -11.41
C GLN A 185 -30.78 1.82 -10.23
N LYS A 186 -30.25 1.94 -9.03
CA LYS A 186 -31.00 1.81 -7.78
C LYS A 186 -30.87 3.07 -6.96
N ASP A 187 -31.98 3.47 -6.36
CA ASP A 187 -31.98 4.46 -5.30
C ASP A 187 -31.39 3.83 -4.03
N GLU A 188 -30.33 4.43 -3.50
CA GLU A 188 -29.68 4.01 -2.27
C GLU A 188 -29.80 5.11 -1.22
N PHE A 189 -30.06 4.71 0.02
CA PHE A 189 -30.01 5.61 1.16
C PHE A 189 -28.55 5.98 1.44
N TRP A 190 -28.25 7.28 1.43
CA TRP A 190 -26.92 7.79 1.74
C TRP A 190 -26.98 8.80 2.89
N VAL A 191 -25.89 8.86 3.64
CA VAL A 191 -25.69 9.83 4.71
C VAL A 191 -24.27 10.34 4.64
N GLU A 192 -24.11 11.65 4.67
CA GLU A 192 -22.82 12.31 4.79
C GLU A 192 -22.86 13.21 6.03
N THR A 193 -21.88 13.06 6.91
CA THR A 193 -21.68 13.97 8.04
C THR A 193 -20.65 15.04 7.68
N THR A 194 -20.69 16.18 8.35
CA THR A 194 -19.67 17.23 8.12
C THR A 194 -18.27 16.71 8.42
N ALA A 195 -18.11 15.90 9.48
CA ALA A 195 -16.83 15.26 9.80
C ALA A 195 -16.34 14.34 8.66
N SER A 196 -17.20 13.47 8.11
CA SER A 196 -16.84 12.60 6.99
C SER A 196 -16.38 13.41 5.77
N LYS A 197 -17.09 14.50 5.45
CA LYS A 197 -16.75 15.35 4.31
C LYS A 197 -15.41 16.06 4.50
N ASP A 198 -15.16 16.61 5.68
CA ASP A 198 -13.93 17.32 5.99
C ASP A 198 -12.71 16.37 5.92
N LEU A 199 -12.87 15.13 6.37
CA LEU A 199 -11.84 14.08 6.27
C LEU A 199 -11.55 13.70 4.81
N ASP A 200 -12.58 13.51 4.00
CA ASP A 200 -12.42 13.21 2.57
C ASP A 200 -11.73 14.35 1.82
N GLU A 201 -12.07 15.60 2.13
CA GLU A 201 -11.40 16.77 1.56
C GLU A 201 -9.94 16.88 1.99
N ALA A 202 -9.64 16.61 3.26
CA ALA A 202 -8.27 16.57 3.77
C ALA A 202 -7.45 15.46 3.07
N ALA A 203 -8.02 14.26 2.92
CA ALA A 203 -7.39 13.14 2.24
C ALA A 203 -7.13 13.41 0.75
N LYS A 204 -8.06 14.08 0.05
CA LYS A 204 -7.87 14.50 -1.35
C LYS A 204 -6.75 15.52 -1.50
N LYS A 205 -6.66 16.50 -0.59
CA LYS A 205 -5.58 17.52 -0.61
C LYS A 205 -4.20 16.88 -0.40
N LEU A 206 -4.09 15.88 0.48
CA LEU A 206 -2.85 15.14 0.71
C LEU A 206 -2.40 14.28 -0.49
N LYS A 207 -3.33 13.80 -1.34
CA LYS A 207 -2.99 13.01 -2.54
C LYS A 207 -2.56 13.85 -3.74
N CYS A 208 -2.85 15.15 -3.73
CA CYS A 208 -2.52 16.09 -4.81
C CYS A 208 -1.29 16.96 -4.51
N ALA A 209 -0.65 16.77 -3.35
CA ALA A 209 0.59 17.43 -2.91
C ALA A 209 1.77 16.46 -3.00
#